data_AF-A0A529Q0G6-F1
#
_entry.id   AF-A0A529Q0G6-F1
#
_cell.length_a   1.000
_cell.length_b   1.000
_cell.length_c   1.000
_cell.angle_alpha   90.00
_cell.angle_beta   90.00
_cell.angle_gamma   90.00
#
_symmetry.space_group_name_H-M   'P 1'
#
loop_
_entity.id
_entity.type
_entity.pdbx_description
1 polymer ?
#
loop_
_entity_poly.entity_id
_entity_poly.type
_entity_poly.pdbx_seq_one_letter_code
_entity_poly.pdbx_strand_id
1 'polypeptide(L)'
;NIFRVPNHGRPVTCFEMAGMPSEVVNSVCSVLARLAFDLALWSEGRLRLLLLCEEAHRYMPADPRLGFAPTRHALSRIAKEGRKYGCYLGVVTQRPGELDPTILSQCSTFF
;
A
#
# COMPACT_ATOMS: atom_id res chain seq x y z
N ASN A 1 -3.07 15.15 9.77
CA ASN A 1 -2.66 15.18 8.35
C ASN A 1 -1.93 13.92 7.95
N ILE A 2 -2.68 12.88 7.52
CA ILE A 2 -2.12 11.58 7.10
C ILE A 2 -1.32 11.71 5.81
N PHE A 3 -1.95 12.17 4.72
CA PHE A 3 -1.31 12.28 3.39
C PHE A 3 -0.52 13.57 3.16
N ARG A 4 -0.55 14.49 4.14
CA ARG A 4 0.14 15.80 4.10
C ARG A 4 -0.10 16.53 2.78
N VAL A 5 -1.36 16.91 2.56
CA VAL A 5 -1.78 17.73 1.42
C VAL A 5 -2.42 19.01 1.97
N PRO A 6 -1.84 20.20 1.74
CA PRO A 6 -0.52 20.45 1.14
C PRO A 6 0.63 19.91 2.00
N ASN A 7 1.78 19.61 1.40
CA ASN A 7 2.87 18.95 2.12
C ASN A 7 3.74 19.89 2.97
N HIS A 8 3.73 21.20 2.70
CA HIS A 8 4.47 22.23 3.43
C HIS A 8 5.94 21.85 3.75
N GLY A 9 6.63 21.23 2.80
CA GLY A 9 8.04 20.80 2.97
C GLY A 9 8.23 19.52 3.79
N ARG A 10 7.14 18.85 4.18
CA ARG A 10 7.15 17.61 4.98
C ARG A 10 6.44 16.49 4.21
N PRO A 11 7.03 15.88 3.18
CA PRO A 11 6.29 14.99 2.25
C PRO A 11 6.02 13.57 2.78
N VAL A 12 6.70 13.12 3.85
CA VAL A 12 6.65 11.71 4.30
C VAL A 12 5.93 11.57 5.63
N THR A 13 4.87 10.77 5.67
CA THR A 13 4.24 10.30 6.91
C THR A 13 4.60 8.83 7.14
N CYS A 14 5.14 8.51 8.30
CA CYS A 14 5.38 7.14 8.74
C CYS A 14 4.34 6.72 9.77
N PHE A 15 3.81 5.51 9.62
CA PHE A 15 2.91 4.88 10.58
C PHE A 15 3.68 3.82 11.36
N GLU A 16 4.00 4.11 12.62
CA GLU A 16 4.58 3.14 13.53
C GLU A 16 3.48 2.23 14.06
N MET A 17 3.60 0.93 13.79
CA MET A 17 2.60 -0.08 14.14
C MET A 17 3.22 -1.25 14.91
N ALA A 18 4.47 -1.11 15.37
CA ALA A 18 5.11 -2.09 16.24
C ALA A 18 4.27 -2.34 17.50
N GLY A 19 4.18 -3.60 17.90
CA GLY A 19 3.43 -4.04 19.08
C GLY A 19 1.90 -4.14 18.88
N MET A 20 1.37 -3.74 17.71
CA MET A 20 -0.06 -3.89 17.42
C MET A 20 -0.39 -5.32 16.97
N PRO A 21 -1.60 -5.84 17.30
CA PRO A 21 -2.07 -7.11 16.76
C PRO A 21 -2.18 -7.08 15.24
N SER A 22 -1.86 -8.20 14.58
CA SER A 22 -1.83 -8.31 13.11
C SER A 22 -3.14 -7.88 12.44
N GLU A 23 -4.28 -8.20 13.05
CA GLU A 23 -5.61 -7.82 12.55
C GLU A 23 -5.81 -6.29 12.52
N VAL A 24 -5.25 -5.58 13.50
CA VAL A 24 -5.36 -4.12 13.60
C VAL A 24 -4.47 -3.47 12.56
N VAL A 25 -3.22 -3.93 12.43
CA VAL A 25 -2.28 -3.47 11.40
C VAL A 25 -2.89 -3.65 10.01
N ASN A 26 -3.45 -4.84 9.75
CA ASN A 26 -4.12 -5.11 8.49
C ASN A 26 -5.32 -4.19 8.25
N SER A 27 -6.19 -4.00 9.25
CA SER A 27 -7.35 -3.11 9.14
C SER A 27 -6.94 -1.67 8.84
N VAL A 28 -5.93 -1.15 9.55
CA VAL A 28 -5.36 0.19 9.32
C VAL A 28 -4.77 0.30 7.91
N CYS A 29 -3.97 -0.69 7.49
CA CYS A 29 -3.40 -0.73 6.14
C CYS A 29 -4.50 -0.71 5.06
N SER A 30 -5.58 -1.48 5.23
CA SER A 30 -6.71 -1.50 4.29
C SER A 30 -7.37 -0.12 4.15
N VAL A 31 -7.64 0.54 5.27
CA VAL A 31 -8.27 1.88 5.28
C VAL A 31 -7.32 2.91 4.65
N LEU A 32 -6.05 2.93 5.04
CA LEU A 32 -5.05 3.85 4.49
C LEU A 32 -4.88 3.68 2.98
N ALA A 33 -4.83 2.44 2.48
CA ALA A 33 -4.74 2.15 1.06
C ALA A 33 -5.96 2.65 0.27
N ARG A 34 -7.17 2.43 0.80
CA ARG A 34 -8.40 2.92 0.16
C ARG A 34 -8.45 4.44 0.13
N LEU A 35 -8.15 5.09 1.25
CA LEU A 35 -8.11 6.56 1.33
C LEU A 35 -7.04 7.16 0.41
N ALA A 36 -5.86 6.54 0.31
CA ALA A 36 -4.81 6.97 -0.61
C ALA A 36 -5.28 6.91 -2.07
N PHE A 37 -5.93 5.81 -2.45
CA PHE A 37 -6.46 5.62 -3.79
C PHE A 37 -7.58 6.62 -4.10
N ASP A 38 -8.54 6.79 -3.19
CA ASP A 38 -9.67 7.72 -3.38
C ASP A 38 -9.21 9.17 -3.47
N LEU A 39 -8.24 9.57 -2.63
CA LEU A 39 -7.64 10.90 -2.70
C LEU A 39 -6.95 11.15 -4.05
N ALA A 40 -6.19 10.16 -4.54
CA ALA A 40 -5.54 10.26 -5.85
C ALA A 40 -6.56 10.32 -6.99
N LEU A 41 -7.60 9.49 -6.92
CA LEU A 41 -8.72 9.46 -7.88
C LEU A 41 -9.43 10.81 -7.95
N TRP A 42 -9.81 11.39 -6.81
CA TRP A 42 -10.47 12.71 -6.74
C TRP A 42 -9.56 13.87 -7.13
N SER A 43 -8.24 13.68 -7.04
CA SER A 43 -7.28 14.69 -7.51
C SER A 43 -7.14 14.73 -9.03
N GLU A 44 -7.77 13.81 -9.77
CA GLU A 44 -7.63 13.67 -11.23
C GLU A 44 -6.15 13.53 -11.65
N GLY A 45 -5.35 12.83 -10.84
CA GLY A 45 -3.92 12.63 -11.10
C GLY A 45 -3.01 13.83 -10.78
N ARG A 46 -3.54 14.91 -10.20
CA ARG A 46 -2.73 16.07 -9.76
C ARG A 46 -1.90 15.75 -8.52
N LEU A 47 -2.40 14.89 -7.63
CA LEU A 47 -1.64 14.40 -6.48
C LEU A 47 -0.87 13.14 -6.86
N ARG A 48 0.39 13.07 -6.43
CA ARG A 48 1.22 11.87 -6.53
C ARG A 48 1.47 11.34 -5.13
N LEU A 49 0.95 10.15 -4.86
CA LEU A 49 1.05 9.49 -3.55
C LEU A 49 1.75 8.14 -3.72
N LEU A 50 2.75 7.88 -2.90
CA LEU A 50 3.37 6.56 -2.77
C LEU A 50 2.95 5.97 -1.43
N LEU A 51 2.27 4.83 -1.47
CA LEU A 51 2.04 3.99 -0.30
C LEU A 51 3.15 2.94 -0.24
N LEU A 52 4.03 3.03 0.75
CA LEU A 52 5.13 2.09 0.95
C LEU A 52 4.76 1.07 2.05
N CYS A 53 4.80 -0.22 1.71
CA CYS A 53 4.50 -1.31 2.64
C CYS A 53 5.79 -2.05 3.02
N GLU A 54 6.27 -1.82 4.24
CA GLU A 54 7.31 -2.64 4.89
C GLU A 54 6.76 -4.01 5.28
N GLU A 55 7.60 -5.05 5.28
CA GLU A 55 7.21 -6.43 5.59
C GLU A 55 6.01 -6.91 4.76
N ALA A 56 5.97 -6.56 3.47
CA ALA A 56 4.77 -6.65 2.64
C ALA A 56 4.16 -8.05 2.52
N HIS A 57 4.97 -9.11 2.70
CA HIS A 57 4.50 -10.50 2.74
C HIS A 57 3.45 -10.74 3.85
N ARG A 58 3.40 -9.89 4.88
CA ARG A 58 2.38 -9.93 5.95
C ARG A 58 1.00 -9.42 5.49
N TYR A 59 0.95 -8.52 4.51
CA TYR A 59 -0.29 -7.93 4.00
C TYR A 59 -0.82 -8.63 2.74
N MET A 60 0.10 -9.15 1.93
CA MET A 60 -0.19 -9.78 0.64
C MET A 60 0.55 -11.12 0.52
N PRO A 61 0.24 -12.10 1.38
CA PRO A 61 0.93 -13.39 1.35
C PRO A 61 0.65 -14.16 0.05
N ALA A 62 1.58 -15.05 -0.32
CA ALA A 62 1.45 -15.92 -1.49
C ALA A 62 0.27 -16.89 -1.35
N ASP A 63 0.01 -17.41 -0.13
CA ASP A 63 -1.20 -18.20 0.13
C ASP A 63 -2.41 -17.26 0.31
N PRO A 64 -3.40 -17.31 -0.59
CA PRO A 64 -4.57 -16.44 -0.55
C PRO A 64 -5.47 -16.64 0.67
N ARG A 65 -5.32 -17.76 1.40
CA ARG A 65 -6.06 -18.06 2.63
C ARG A 65 -5.45 -17.39 3.86
N LEU A 66 -4.21 -16.92 3.75
CA LEU A 66 -3.52 -16.18 4.81
C LEU A 66 -3.73 -14.67 4.64
N GLY A 67 -3.59 -13.93 5.74
CA GLY A 67 -3.68 -12.47 5.75
C GLY A 67 -5.12 -11.94 5.81
N PHE A 68 -5.30 -10.68 5.40
CA PHE A 68 -6.59 -9.98 5.47
C PHE A 68 -7.04 -9.56 4.06
N ALA A 69 -8.07 -10.23 3.54
CA ALA A 69 -8.56 -10.01 2.17
C ALA A 69 -8.85 -8.53 1.83
N PRO A 70 -9.45 -7.72 2.72
CA PRO A 70 -9.66 -6.30 2.47
C PRO A 70 -8.38 -5.50 2.19
N THR A 71 -7.27 -5.82 2.88
CA THR A 71 -5.96 -5.18 2.66
C THR A 71 -5.39 -5.59 1.33
N ARG A 72 -5.37 -6.90 1.07
CA ARG A 72 -4.86 -7.44 -0.20
C ARG A 72 -5.60 -6.87 -1.41
N HIS A 73 -6.94 -6.77 -1.34
CA HIS A 73 -7.73 -6.16 -2.41
C HIS A 73 -7.42 -4.67 -2.60
N ALA A 74 -7.28 -3.90 -1.52
CA ALA A 74 -6.95 -2.48 -1.61
C ALA A 74 -5.57 -2.26 -2.23
N LEU A 75 -4.55 -2.98 -1.78
CA LEU A 75 -3.19 -2.88 -2.32
C LEU A 75 -3.11 -3.40 -3.76
N SER A 76 -3.79 -4.50 -4.09
CA SER A 76 -3.86 -5.01 -5.48
C SER A 76 -4.51 -4.01 -6.44
N ARG A 77 -5.54 -3.28 -5.99
CA ARG A 77 -6.15 -2.20 -6.79
C ARG A 77 -5.16 -1.08 -7.07
N ILE A 78 -4.38 -0.65 -6.06
CA ILE A 78 -3.32 0.36 -6.28
C ILE A 78 -2.28 -0.17 -7.27
N ALA A 79 -1.82 -1.42 -7.11
CA ALA A 79 -0.83 -2.02 -7.99
C ALA A 79 -1.28 -2.08 -9.47
N LYS A 80 -2.56 -2.44 -9.71
CA LYS A 80 -3.12 -2.60 -11.06
C LYS A 80 -3.56 -1.29 -11.72
N GLU A 81 -4.20 -0.41 -10.95
CA GLU A 81 -4.90 0.77 -11.49
C GLU A 81 -4.28 2.10 -11.05
N GLY A 82 -3.53 2.11 -9.94
CA GLY A 82 -3.11 3.34 -9.27
C GLY A 82 -2.28 4.28 -10.15
N ARG A 83 -1.47 3.74 -11.06
CA ARG A 83 -0.67 4.52 -12.02
C ARG A 83 -1.53 5.49 -12.84
N LYS A 84 -2.77 5.13 -13.17
CA LYS A 84 -3.71 5.99 -13.92
C LYS A 84 -4.09 7.26 -13.13
N TYR A 85 -4.09 7.18 -11.81
CA TYR A 85 -4.61 8.23 -10.92
C TYR A 85 -3.53 8.89 -10.05
N GLY A 86 -2.25 8.53 -10.21
CA GLY A 86 -1.16 9.08 -9.39
C GLY A 86 -1.01 8.42 -8.02
N CYS A 87 -1.59 7.23 -7.81
CA CYS A 87 -1.38 6.43 -6.60
C CYS A 87 -0.43 5.27 -6.89
N TYR A 88 0.69 5.19 -6.19
CA TYR A 88 1.73 4.20 -6.41
C TYR A 88 1.87 3.30 -5.18
N LEU A 89 2.20 2.03 -5.42
CA LEU A 89 2.52 1.06 -4.38
C LEU A 89 4.02 0.77 -4.40
N GLY A 90 4.67 0.94 -3.25
CA GLY A 90 6.00 0.43 -2.98
C GLY A 90 5.90 -0.76 -2.03
N VAL A 91 6.69 -1.79 -2.28
CA VAL A 91 6.71 -3.03 -1.50
C VAL A 91 8.14 -3.27 -1.05
N VAL A 92 8.32 -3.44 0.25
CA VAL A 92 9.60 -3.83 0.85
C VAL A 92 9.38 -5.13 1.62
N THR A 93 10.21 -6.13 1.33
CA THR A 93 10.14 -7.44 1.99
C THR A 93 11.48 -8.16 1.87
N GLN A 94 11.89 -8.81 2.95
CA GLN A 94 12.98 -9.77 3.01
C GLN A 94 12.58 -11.19 2.58
N ARG A 95 11.27 -11.43 2.40
CA ARG A 95 10.70 -12.73 2.01
C ARG A 95 9.94 -12.65 0.67
N PRO A 96 10.63 -12.44 -0.46
CA PRO A 96 9.96 -12.29 -1.76
C PRO A 96 9.16 -13.53 -2.16
N GLY A 97 9.62 -14.74 -1.82
CA GLY A 97 8.89 -15.98 -2.11
C GLY A 97 7.60 -16.17 -1.32
N GLU A 98 7.38 -15.39 -0.26
CA GLU A 98 6.15 -15.40 0.54
C GLU A 98 5.16 -14.31 0.12
N LEU A 99 5.49 -13.46 -0.85
CA LEU A 99 4.64 -12.38 -1.34
C LEU A 99 3.77 -12.86 -2.53
N ASP A 100 2.56 -12.32 -2.65
CA ASP A 100 1.63 -12.57 -3.75
C ASP A 100 2.33 -12.36 -5.11
N PRO A 101 2.50 -13.42 -5.94
CA PRO A 101 3.15 -13.33 -7.25
C PRO A 101 2.47 -12.35 -8.20
N THR A 102 1.16 -12.12 -8.02
CA THR A 102 0.40 -11.14 -8.80
C THR A 102 0.85 -9.72 -8.47
N ILE A 103 1.13 -9.43 -7.20
CA ILE A 103 1.61 -8.10 -6.80
C ILE A 103 3.04 -7.91 -7.30
N LEU A 104 3.90 -8.93 -7.14
CA LEU A 104 5.25 -8.91 -7.68
C LEU A 104 5.26 -8.65 -9.19
N SER A 105 4.37 -9.26 -9.97
CA SER A 105 4.30 -9.03 -11.42
C SER A 105 3.83 -7.63 -11.82
N GLN A 106 3.16 -6.90 -10.91
CA GLN A 106 2.81 -5.49 -11.13
C GLN A 106 3.94 -4.52 -10.75
N CYS A 107 4.97 -4.98 -10.03
CA CYS A 107 6.13 -4.15 -9.72
C CYS A 107 7.00 -3.98 -10.97
N SER A 108 7.04 -2.77 -11.52
CA SER A 108 7.84 -2.46 -12.72
C SER A 108 9.31 -2.11 -12.44
N THR A 109 9.71 -2.07 -11.17
CA THR A 109 11.05 -1.66 -10.73
C THR A 109 11.44 -2.47 -9.51
N PHE A 110 12.66 -3.04 -9.55
CA PHE A 110 13.25 -3.85 -8.49
C PHE A 110 14.63 -3.26 -8.14
N PHE A 111 14.98 -3.29 -6.85
CA PHE A 111 16.23 -2.78 -6.30
C PHE A 111 16.92 -3.87 -5.48
#